data_AF-A0A545BB28-F1
#
_entry.id   AF-A0A545BB28-F1
#
_cell.length_a   1.000
_cell.length_b   1.000
_cell.length_c   1.000
_cell.angle_alpha   90.00
_cell.angle_beta   90.00
_cell.angle_gamma   90.00
#
_symmetry.space_group_name_H-M   'P 1'
#
loop_
_entity.id
_entity.type
_entity.pdbx_description
1 polymer ?
#
loop_
_entity_poly.entity_id
_entity_poly.type
_entity_poly.pdbx_seq_one_letter_code
_entity_poly.pdbx_strand_id
1 'polypeptide(L)'
;MTENRTIANSPAQAVVFLETLAAIVEKSPVAYSASAAEDLAAHIRGMAEAVNAEAHVNPAVLGTTRQYAALDWHNEAIAVLFAAEHRPTFH
;
A
#
# COMPACT_ATOMS: atom_id res chain seq x y z
N MET A 1 -24.19 -18.16 -6.20
CA MET A 1 -23.22 -18.39 -5.11
C MET A 1 -22.29 -17.20 -5.10
N THR A 2 -22.53 -16.24 -4.21
CA THR A 2 -21.67 -15.07 -4.06
C THR A 2 -20.47 -15.54 -3.26
N GLU A 3 -19.37 -15.83 -3.95
CA GLU A 3 -18.09 -16.03 -3.26
C GLU A 3 -17.85 -14.77 -2.43
N ASN A 4 -17.78 -14.92 -1.11
CA ASN A 4 -17.24 -13.89 -0.24
C ASN A 4 -15.83 -13.61 -0.74
N ARG A 5 -15.69 -12.60 -1.60
CA ARG A 5 -14.44 -12.01 -2.05
C ARG A 5 -13.82 -11.27 -0.88
N THR A 6 -13.41 -12.02 0.13
CA THR A 6 -12.56 -11.51 1.20
C THR A 6 -11.24 -11.17 0.51
N ILE A 7 -10.96 -9.88 0.35
CA ILE A 7 -9.58 -9.44 0.07
C ILE A 7 -8.75 -10.12 1.16
N ALA A 8 -7.87 -11.04 0.76
CA ALA A 8 -6.94 -11.63 1.71
C ALA A 8 -6.03 -10.47 2.14
N ASN A 9 -6.41 -9.79 3.23
CA ASN A 9 -5.67 -8.72 3.89
C ASN A 9 -4.37 -9.31 4.40
N SER A 10 -3.41 -9.51 3.50
CA SER A 10 -2.10 -10.02 3.87
C SER A 10 -1.34 -8.88 4.54
N PRO A 11 -0.58 -9.15 5.61
CA PRO A 11 0.27 -8.15 6.24
C PRO A 11 1.23 -7.47 5.25
N ALA A 12 1.70 -8.20 4.22
CA ALA A 12 2.52 -7.63 3.15
C ALA A 12 1.79 -6.52 2.36
N GLN A 13 0.52 -6.72 2.02
CA GLN A 13 -0.28 -5.69 1.34
C GLN A 13 -0.54 -4.48 2.25
N ALA A 14 -0.76 -4.70 3.55
CA ALA A 14 -0.93 -3.61 4.51
C ALA A 14 0.34 -2.76 4.63
N VAL A 15 1.52 -3.39 4.70
CA VAL A 15 2.82 -2.68 4.71
C VAL A 15 2.98 -1.84 3.44
N VAL A 16 2.77 -2.43 2.26
CA VAL A 16 2.92 -1.71 0.99
C VAL A 16 1.91 -0.59 0.81
N PHE A 17 0.67 -0.78 1.29
CA PHE A 17 -0.33 0.28 1.31
C PHE A 17 0.11 1.48 2.17
N LEU A 18 0.60 1.23 3.38
CA LEU A 18 1.08 2.29 4.28
C LEU A 18 2.32 2.99 3.71
N GLU A 19 3.27 2.26 3.13
CA GLU A 19 4.43 2.82 2.43
C GLU A 19 4.00 3.75 1.29
N THR A 20 3.00 3.32 0.51
CA THR A 20 2.46 4.10 -0.61
C THR A 20 1.74 5.34 -0.11
N LEU A 21 0.91 5.20 0.94
CA LEU A 21 0.20 6.33 1.55
C LEU A 21 1.17 7.39 2.09
N ALA A 22 2.24 6.97 2.76
CA ALA A 22 3.28 7.89 3.24
C ALA A 22 3.91 8.69 2.09
N ALA A 23 4.20 8.05 0.96
CA ALA A 23 4.76 8.71 -0.22
C ALA A 23 3.79 9.72 -0.87
N ILE A 24 2.48 9.44 -0.83
CA ILE A 24 1.45 10.39 -1.31
C ILE A 24 1.37 11.58 -0.36
N VAL A 25 1.32 11.33 0.95
CA VAL A 25 1.19 12.36 1.98
C VAL A 25 2.38 13.33 1.94
N GLU A 26 3.60 12.82 1.83
CA GLU A 26 4.82 13.64 1.74
C GLU A 26 4.82 14.58 0.53
N LYS A 27 4.17 14.19 -0.57
CA LYS A 27 4.05 14.98 -1.80
C LYS A 27 2.74 15.77 -1.89
N SER A 28 1.89 15.71 -0.87
CA SER A 28 0.53 16.26 -0.94
C SER A 28 0.57 17.79 -0.98
N PRO A 29 0.00 18.43 -2.01
CA PRO A 29 -0.05 19.89 -2.13
C PRO A 29 -1.09 20.53 -1.20
N VAL A 30 -1.89 19.72 -0.49
CA VAL A 30 -3.04 20.18 0.35
C VAL A 30 -2.71 20.15 1.84
N ALA A 31 -1.48 19.79 2.23
CA ALA A 31 -1.08 19.81 3.63
C ALA A 31 -1.03 21.24 4.19
N TYR A 32 -1.52 21.41 5.42
CA TYR A 32 -1.54 22.71 6.12
C TYR A 32 -0.14 23.35 6.21
N SER A 33 0.92 22.54 6.30
CA SER A 33 2.32 22.93 6.12
C SER A 33 3.14 21.76 5.59
N ALA A 34 4.28 22.05 4.94
CA ALA A 34 5.22 21.02 4.48
C ALA A 34 5.75 20.15 5.63
N SER A 35 6.06 20.77 6.78
CA SER A 35 6.51 20.05 7.98
C SER A 35 5.47 19.07 8.52
N ALA A 36 4.19 19.45 8.52
CA ALA A 36 3.11 18.56 8.97
C ALA A 36 2.91 17.38 8.00
N ALA A 37 3.14 17.57 6.71
CA ALA A 37 3.12 16.50 5.73
C ALA A 37 4.25 15.49 5.96
N GLU A 38 5.47 15.98 6.22
CA GLU A 38 6.64 15.16 6.55
C GLU A 38 6.43 14.36 7.84
N ASP A 39 5.94 15.01 8.90
CA ASP A 39 5.66 14.35 10.19
C ASP A 39 4.61 13.24 10.04
N LEU A 40 3.53 13.51 9.29
CA LEU A 40 2.50 12.51 9.04
C LEU A 40 3.01 11.36 8.16
N ALA A 41 3.79 11.65 7.13
CA ALA A 41 4.42 10.63 6.30
C ALA A 41 5.36 9.74 7.12
N ALA A 42 6.17 10.34 8.00
CA ALA A 42 7.04 9.60 8.92
C ALA A 42 6.23 8.72 9.88
N HIS A 43 5.13 9.23 10.43
CA HIS A 43 4.24 8.44 11.29
C HIS A 43 3.68 7.21 10.56
N ILE A 44 3.21 7.38 9.32
CA ILE A 44 2.66 6.28 8.51
C ILE A 44 3.74 5.24 8.18
N ARG A 45 4.99 5.67 7.88
CA ARG A 45 6.11 4.74 7.70
C ARG A 45 6.38 3.92 8.97
N GLY A 46 6.33 4.56 10.14
CA GLY A 46 6.44 3.87 11.43
C GLY A 46 5.35 2.82 11.64
N MET A 47 4.12 3.07 11.19
CA MET A 47 3.06 2.06 11.20
C MET A 47 3.37 0.89 10.27
N ALA A 48 3.90 1.15 9.07
CA ALA A 48 4.29 0.09 8.14
C ALA A 48 5.40 -0.81 8.74
N GLU A 49 6.38 -0.20 9.40
CA GLU A 49 7.46 -0.91 10.10
C GLU A 49 6.90 -1.77 11.26
N ALA A 50 5.97 -1.22 12.04
CA ALA A 50 5.34 -1.95 13.13
C ALA A 50 4.57 -3.18 12.62
N VAL A 51 3.78 -3.04 11.56
CA VAL A 51 3.04 -4.15 10.94
C VAL A 51 4.01 -5.20 10.39
N ASN A 52 5.09 -4.77 9.73
CA ASN A 52 6.10 -5.68 9.18
C ASN A 52 6.77 -6.51 10.30
N ALA A 53 7.13 -5.86 11.41
CA ALA A 53 7.75 -6.50 12.56
C ALA A 53 6.80 -7.45 13.29
N GLU A 54 5.56 -7.02 13.55
CA GLU A 54 4.56 -7.83 14.26
C GLU A 54 4.18 -9.08 13.47
N ALA A 55 3.87 -8.92 12.19
CA ALA A 55 3.43 -10.01 11.34
C ALA A 55 4.56 -10.90 10.80
N HIS A 56 5.82 -10.56 11.09
CA HIS A 56 7.01 -11.27 10.59
C HIS A 56 6.92 -11.51 9.08
N VAL A 57 6.60 -10.47 8.32
CA VAL A 57 6.30 -10.62 6.89
C VAL A 57 7.53 -11.15 6.17
N ASN A 58 7.33 -12.23 5.41
CA ASN A 58 8.42 -12.82 4.63
C ASN A 58 8.99 -11.76 3.67
N PRO A 59 10.30 -11.44 3.75
CA PRO A 59 10.93 -10.42 2.91
C PRO A 59 10.75 -10.64 1.41
N ALA A 60 10.71 -11.89 0.95
CA ALA A 60 10.49 -12.22 -0.46
C ALA A 60 9.06 -11.85 -0.90
N VAL A 61 8.06 -12.19 -0.08
CA VAL A 61 6.65 -11.84 -0.34
C VAL A 61 6.46 -10.33 -0.33
N LEU A 62 7.06 -9.64 0.64
CA LEU A 62 7.01 -8.18 0.72
C LEU A 62 7.68 -7.53 -0.50
N GLY A 63 8.85 -8.03 -0.91
CA GLY A 63 9.56 -7.59 -2.11
C GLY A 63 8.73 -7.76 -3.39
N THR A 64 8.14 -8.92 -3.60
CA THR A 64 7.22 -9.17 -4.73
C THR A 64 6.00 -8.26 -4.68
N THR A 65 5.42 -8.04 -3.50
CA THR A 65 4.25 -7.17 -3.32
C THR A 65 4.58 -5.71 -3.69
N ARG A 66 5.75 -5.20 -3.26
CA ARG A 66 6.23 -3.86 -3.66
C ARG A 66 6.44 -3.75 -5.16
N GLN A 67 7.03 -4.77 -5.79
CA GLN A 67 7.23 -4.79 -7.24
C GLN A 67 5.91 -4.70 -8.00
N TYR A 68 4.90 -5.49 -7.62
CA TYR A 68 3.58 -5.41 -8.23
C TYR A 68 2.92 -4.04 -7.99
N ALA A 69 2.98 -3.50 -6.78
CA ALA A 69 2.42 -2.19 -6.48
C ALA A 69 3.09 -1.06 -7.29
N ALA A 70 4.41 -1.13 -7.51
CA ALA A 70 5.14 -0.13 -8.31
C ALA A 70 4.78 -0.17 -9.80
N LEU A 71 4.51 -1.37 -10.34
CA LEU A 71 4.02 -1.56 -11.72
C LEU A 71 2.58 -1.04 -11.87
N ASP A 72 1.75 -1.26 -10.85
CA ASP A 72 0.37 -0.76 -10.79
C ASP A 72 0.33 0.78 -10.71
N TRP A 73 1.21 1.37 -9.92
CA TRP A 73 1.23 2.81 -9.62
C TRP A 73 1.62 3.69 -10.81
N HIS A 74 2.41 3.18 -11.77
CA HIS A 74 2.72 3.92 -13.01
C HIS A 74 1.52 4.03 -13.96
N ASN A 75 0.42 3.35 -13.67
CA ASN A 75 -0.81 3.41 -14.45
C ASN A 75 -1.80 4.30 -13.66
N GLU A 76 -1.87 5.61 -13.93
CA GLU A 76 -2.68 6.56 -13.13
C GLU A 76 -4.17 6.19 -12.95
N ALA A 77 -4.70 5.23 -13.72
CA ALA A 77 -6.06 4.70 -13.58
C ALA A 77 -6.27 3.78 -12.34
N ILE A 78 -5.23 3.56 -11.53
CA ILE A 78 -5.07 2.36 -10.71
C ILE A 78 -4.85 2.61 -9.21
N ALA A 79 -4.99 3.86 -8.73
CA ALA A 79 -5.41 4.05 -7.33
C ALA A 79 -6.74 3.29 -7.03
N VAL A 80 -7.44 2.85 -8.08
CA VAL A 80 -8.61 1.96 -8.09
C VAL A 80 -8.26 0.44 -8.13
N LEU A 81 -7.07 -0.08 -8.46
CA LEU A 81 -6.81 -1.56 -8.54
C LEU A 81 -6.68 -2.30 -7.21
N PHE A 82 -6.65 -1.59 -6.09
CA PHE A 82 -6.95 -2.25 -4.81
C PHE A 82 -8.46 -2.49 -4.63
N ALA A 83 -9.31 -2.00 -5.52
CA ALA A 83 -10.66 -2.51 -5.72
C ALA A 83 -10.60 -3.83 -6.50
N ALA A 84 -11.28 -4.84 -5.99
CA ALA A 84 -11.27 -6.21 -6.51
C ALA A 84 -11.71 -6.34 -7.98
N GLU A 85 -12.33 -5.31 -8.56
CA GLU A 85 -12.99 -5.35 -9.86
C GLU A 85 -12.02 -5.28 -11.06
N HIS A 86 -10.76 -4.88 -10.87
CA HIS A 86 -9.87 -4.60 -12.00
C HIS A 86 -8.64 -5.53 -12.11
N ARG A 87 -8.43 -6.47 -11.19
CA ARG A 87 -7.26 -7.37 -11.24
C ARG A 87 -7.34 -8.31 -12.45
N PRO A 88 -6.25 -8.52 -13.21
CA PRO A 88 -6.24 -9.48 -14.31
C PRO A 88 -6.44 -10.91 -13.79
N THR A 89 -7.47 -11.59 -14.27
CA THR A 89 -7.64 -13.03 -14.07
C THR A 89 -6.65 -13.77 -14.97
N PHE A 90 -5.64 -14.41 -14.38
CA PHE A 90 -4.84 -15.40 -15.10
C PHE A 90 -5.71 -16.65 -15.28
N HIS A 91 -6.02 -16.97 -16.54
CA HIS A 91 -6.64 -18.23 -16.95
C HIS A 91 -5.62 -19.36 -16.93
#